data_AF-A0A962CSM5-F1
#
_entry.id   AF-A0A962CSM5-F1
#
_cell.length_a   1.000
_cell.length_b   1.000
_cell.length_c   1.000
_cell.angle_alpha   90.00
_cell.angle_beta   90.00
_cell.angle_gamma   90.00
#
_symmetry.space_group_name_H-M   'P 1'
#
loop_
_entity.id
_entity.type
_entity.pdbx_description
1 polymer ?
#
loop_
_entity_poly.entity_id
_entity_poly.type
_entity_poly.pdbx_seq_one_letter_code
_entity_poly.pdbx_strand_id
1 'polypeptide(L)'
;MNDLFANDTDEVLEIYKDVYLLRKFTTLDACLPHIKAVVQQAPFRYMRTPGGKRLHISVTNCGSFGWISEPSGYRYAQHDPTSGKKWPAMPNLFKKLSQQVAERCNFHAFKPNACLINHYQKNQELTSHQDKNESDFSQPIVSVSLGMSARFQIYGNSRHNKPREIELYDGDVMVWGRSARLMYHGVKTNKSVPHSDLGLHRFNLTMRCA
;
A
#
# COMPACT_ATOMS: atom_id res chain seq x y z
N MET A 1 24.49 -0.46 -15.82
CA MET A 1 23.36 -0.97 -15.02
C MET A 1 22.34 0.16 -15.03
N ASN A 2 21.35 0.11 -15.92
CA ASN A 2 20.38 1.19 -16.06
C ASN A 2 19.44 1.15 -14.85
N ASP A 3 19.32 2.26 -14.14
CA ASP A 3 18.35 2.42 -13.06
C ASP A 3 16.95 2.36 -13.67
N LEU A 4 16.19 1.31 -13.33
CA LEU A 4 14.86 1.05 -13.86
C LEU A 4 13.85 2.15 -13.50
N PHE A 5 14.20 3.03 -12.56
CA PHE A 5 13.33 4.07 -12.00
C PHE A 5 13.94 5.49 -12.11
N ALA A 6 14.92 5.69 -12.99
CA ALA A 6 15.45 7.02 -13.27
C ALA A 6 14.42 7.86 -14.07
N ASN A 7 13.35 8.30 -13.41
CA ASN A 7 12.53 9.41 -13.84
C ASN A 7 13.06 10.70 -13.20
N ASP A 8 12.92 11.83 -13.90
CA ASP A 8 13.44 13.18 -13.60
C ASP A 8 13.05 13.83 -12.25
N THR A 9 12.41 13.11 -11.33
CA THR A 9 12.07 13.64 -10.00
C THR A 9 12.58 12.73 -8.89
N ASP A 10 13.88 12.83 -8.63
CA ASP A 10 14.55 12.25 -7.45
C ASP A 10 14.15 12.94 -6.13
N GLU A 11 13.30 13.96 -6.18
CA GLU A 11 12.90 14.77 -5.03
C GLU A 11 12.05 13.98 -4.03
N VAL A 12 12.51 13.96 -2.77
CA VAL A 12 11.78 13.44 -1.63
C VAL A 12 11.10 14.61 -0.92
N LEU A 13 9.77 14.69 -1.03
CA LEU A 13 8.98 15.73 -0.37
C LEU A 13 8.53 15.24 1.02
N GLU A 14 9.04 15.86 2.08
CA GLU A 14 8.46 15.67 3.42
C GLU A 14 7.18 16.50 3.54
N ILE A 15 6.05 15.88 3.24
CA ILE A 15 4.75 16.56 3.18
C ILE A 15 4.11 16.72 4.55
N TYR A 16 4.46 15.86 5.51
CA TYR A 16 4.08 15.93 6.92
C TYR A 16 5.24 15.33 7.71
N LYS A 17 5.42 15.68 8.99
CA LYS A 17 6.52 15.16 9.80
C LYS A 17 6.61 13.63 9.70
N ASP A 18 7.75 13.12 9.26
CA ASP A 18 8.02 11.69 9.02
C ASP A 18 7.10 11.01 7.96
N VAL A 19 6.50 11.80 7.07
CA VAL A 19 5.72 11.34 5.91
C VAL A 19 6.31 11.96 4.65
N TYR A 20 6.85 11.08 3.81
CA TYR A 20 7.56 11.43 2.59
C TYR A 20 6.74 11.03 1.37
N LEU A 21 6.84 11.81 0.31
CA LEU A 21 6.19 11.57 -0.98
C LEU A 21 7.18 11.76 -2.10
N LEU A 22 7.27 10.75 -2.96
CA LEU A 22 8.00 10.80 -4.22
C LEU A 22 6.97 10.70 -5.33
N ARG A 23 6.90 11.72 -6.18
CA ARG A 23 5.95 11.77 -7.28
C ARG A 23 6.47 10.95 -8.46
N LYS A 24 5.57 10.21 -9.13
CA LYS A 24 5.86 9.49 -10.38
C LYS A 24 7.15 8.63 -10.35
N PHE A 25 7.45 8.03 -9.20
CA PHE A 25 8.66 7.23 -8.98
C PHE A 25 8.63 5.92 -9.78
N THR A 26 7.44 5.39 -10.06
CA THR A 26 7.25 4.21 -10.90
C THR A 26 6.09 4.44 -11.86
N THR A 27 5.76 3.45 -12.69
CA THR A 27 4.61 3.49 -13.58
C THR A 27 3.70 2.28 -13.36
N LEU A 28 2.44 2.41 -13.78
CA LEU A 28 1.54 1.28 -13.91
C LEU A 28 2.14 0.15 -14.75
N ASP A 29 2.71 0.47 -15.91
CA ASP A 29 3.22 -0.53 -16.87
C ASP A 29 4.33 -1.40 -16.28
N ALA A 30 5.22 -0.81 -15.46
CA ALA A 30 6.25 -1.57 -14.76
C ALA A 30 5.65 -2.54 -13.74
N CYS A 31 4.60 -2.13 -13.01
CA CYS A 31 4.06 -2.89 -11.89
C CYS A 31 2.97 -3.90 -12.29
N LEU A 32 2.14 -3.59 -13.30
CA LEU A 32 0.92 -4.34 -13.63
C LEU A 32 1.18 -5.81 -14.00
N PRO A 33 2.22 -6.18 -14.77
CA PRO A 33 2.53 -7.58 -15.04
C PRO A 33 2.79 -8.38 -13.76
N HIS A 34 3.46 -7.78 -12.78
CA HIS A 34 3.74 -8.42 -11.50
C HIS A 34 2.49 -8.55 -10.62
N ILE A 35 1.61 -7.53 -10.63
CA ILE A 35 0.30 -7.61 -9.97
C ILE A 35 -0.50 -8.78 -10.56
N LYS A 36 -0.58 -8.87 -11.90
CA LYS A 36 -1.29 -9.95 -12.59
C LYS A 36 -0.75 -11.33 -12.22
N ALA A 37 0.57 -11.49 -12.15
CA ALA A 37 1.22 -12.75 -11.76
C ALA A 37 0.92 -13.16 -10.30
N VAL A 38 0.82 -12.20 -9.37
CA VAL A 38 0.39 -12.45 -7.99
C VAL A 38 -1.09 -12.87 -7.97
N VAL A 39 -1.95 -12.10 -8.66
CA VAL A 39 -3.41 -12.32 -8.68
C VAL A 39 -3.78 -13.67 -9.30
N GLN A 40 -3.03 -14.14 -10.29
CA GLN A 40 -3.24 -15.47 -10.88
C GLN A 40 -3.05 -16.61 -9.87
N GLN A 41 -2.19 -16.42 -8.86
CA GLN A 41 -1.91 -17.42 -7.83
C GLN A 41 -2.75 -17.20 -6.56
N ALA A 42 -2.97 -15.95 -6.18
CA ALA A 42 -3.79 -15.54 -5.05
C ALA A 42 -4.78 -14.45 -5.49
N PRO A 43 -5.99 -14.83 -5.95
CA PRO A 43 -6.97 -13.88 -6.45
C PRO A 43 -7.42 -12.84 -5.41
N PHE A 44 -7.84 -11.68 -5.90
CA PHE A 44 -8.46 -10.65 -5.07
C PHE A 44 -9.72 -11.17 -4.37
N ARG A 45 -9.88 -10.78 -3.11
CA ARG A 45 -11.07 -11.09 -2.30
C ARG A 45 -11.47 -9.92 -1.42
N TYR A 46 -12.76 -9.85 -1.12
CA TYR A 46 -13.26 -8.93 -0.11
C TYR A 46 -13.21 -9.61 1.26
N MET A 47 -12.22 -9.25 2.09
CA MET A 47 -12.09 -9.80 3.45
C MET A 47 -13.20 -9.29 4.38
N ARG A 48 -13.36 -9.93 5.55
CA ARG A 48 -14.32 -9.53 6.58
C ARG A 48 -13.60 -8.93 7.77
N THR A 49 -14.08 -7.80 8.26
CA THR A 49 -13.64 -7.18 9.52
C THR A 49 -14.06 -8.03 10.73
N PRO A 50 -13.46 -7.81 11.92
CA PRO A 50 -13.89 -8.45 13.17
C PRO A 50 -15.37 -8.26 13.49
N GLY A 51 -15.95 -7.12 13.09
CA GLY A 51 -17.40 -6.86 13.20
C GLY A 51 -18.25 -7.58 12.14
N GLY A 52 -17.70 -8.53 11.39
CA GLY A 52 -18.38 -9.30 10.34
C GLY A 52 -18.66 -8.53 9.05
N LYS A 53 -18.44 -7.22 9.01
CA LYS A 53 -18.64 -6.39 7.83
C LYS A 53 -17.59 -6.68 6.76
N ARG A 54 -18.01 -6.71 5.50
CA ARG A 54 -17.11 -6.84 4.35
C ARG A 54 -16.27 -5.57 4.19
N LEU A 55 -14.97 -5.71 3.89
CA LEU A 55 -14.17 -4.59 3.43
C LEU A 55 -14.78 -4.03 2.13
N HIS A 56 -14.73 -2.70 1.97
CA HIS A 56 -15.24 -2.04 0.77
C HIS A 56 -14.34 -2.25 -0.44
N ILE A 57 -13.12 -2.71 -0.23
CA ILE A 57 -12.11 -2.95 -1.24
C ILE A 57 -11.77 -4.44 -1.32
N SER A 58 -11.28 -4.87 -2.47
CA SER A 58 -10.74 -6.22 -2.65
C SER A 58 -9.23 -6.21 -2.44
N VAL A 59 -8.70 -7.24 -1.78
CA VAL A 59 -7.28 -7.33 -1.43
C VAL A 59 -6.70 -8.70 -1.77
N THR A 60 -5.39 -8.75 -1.99
CA THR A 60 -4.58 -9.97 -2.00
C THR A 60 -3.19 -9.65 -1.41
N ASN A 61 -2.32 -10.64 -1.28
CA ASN A 61 -0.99 -10.45 -0.71
C ASN A 61 0.09 -11.17 -1.52
N CYS A 62 1.33 -10.70 -1.38
CA CYS A 62 2.54 -11.45 -1.74
C CYS A 62 3.65 -11.22 -0.70
N GLY A 63 4.61 -12.13 -0.63
CA GLY A 63 5.68 -12.14 0.36
C GLY A 63 5.66 -13.37 1.27
N SER A 64 6.51 -13.38 2.28
CA SER A 64 6.55 -14.43 3.31
C SER A 64 5.31 -14.40 4.20
N PHE A 65 4.68 -13.23 4.33
CA PHE A 65 3.45 -13.04 5.08
C PHE A 65 2.45 -12.21 4.27
N GLY A 66 1.17 -12.47 4.51
CA GLY A 66 0.06 -11.66 4.02
C GLY A 66 -0.82 -11.21 5.18
N TRP A 67 -1.32 -9.98 5.10
CA TRP A 67 -2.26 -9.46 6.07
C TRP A 67 -3.65 -10.07 5.83
N ILE A 68 -4.30 -10.48 6.91
CA ILE A 68 -5.62 -11.12 6.90
C ILE A 68 -6.51 -10.37 7.88
N SER A 69 -7.72 -10.05 7.40
CA SER A 69 -8.86 -9.62 8.23
C SER A 69 -9.92 -10.70 8.24
N GLU A 70 -10.28 -11.15 9.43
CA GLU A 70 -11.34 -12.12 9.67
C GLU A 70 -12.17 -11.72 10.91
N PRO A 71 -13.35 -12.35 11.13
CA PRO A 71 -14.15 -12.10 12.34
C PRO A 71 -13.38 -12.26 13.66
N SER A 72 -12.35 -13.12 13.68
CA SER A 72 -11.50 -13.37 14.85
C SER A 72 -10.43 -12.28 15.09
N GLY A 73 -10.20 -11.37 14.15
CA GLY A 73 -9.19 -10.32 14.28
C GLY A 73 -8.39 -10.04 13.01
N TYR A 74 -7.33 -9.28 13.19
CA TYR A 74 -6.35 -8.95 12.15
C TYR A 74 -5.01 -9.60 12.48
N ARG A 75 -4.33 -10.17 11.48
CA ARG A 75 -3.00 -10.76 11.66
C ARG A 75 -2.23 -10.87 10.36
N TYR A 76 -0.94 -11.09 10.46
CA TYR A 76 -0.13 -11.65 9.38
C TYR A 76 -0.11 -13.17 9.45
N ALA A 77 -0.20 -13.84 8.30
CA ALA A 77 -0.02 -15.29 8.21
C ALA A 77 0.76 -15.68 6.95
N GLN A 78 1.40 -16.85 6.99
CA GLN A 78 2.20 -17.37 5.89
C GLN A 78 1.36 -18.00 4.76
N HIS A 79 0.13 -18.42 5.06
CA HIS A 79 -0.75 -19.12 4.14
C HIS A 79 -1.98 -18.26 3.82
N ASP A 80 -2.40 -18.29 2.55
CA ASP A 80 -3.66 -17.72 2.10
C ASP A 80 -4.83 -18.54 2.65
N PRO A 81 -5.75 -17.94 3.44
CA PRO A 81 -6.85 -18.69 4.03
C PRO A 81 -7.88 -19.17 3.00
N THR A 82 -7.91 -18.68 1.76
CA THR A 82 -8.79 -19.24 0.72
C THR A 82 -8.22 -20.52 0.13
N SER A 83 -6.95 -20.51 -0.28
CA SER A 83 -6.34 -21.65 -0.97
C SER A 83 -5.61 -22.65 -0.06
N GLY A 84 -5.29 -22.25 1.18
CA GLY A 84 -4.43 -23.01 2.09
C GLY A 84 -2.95 -23.04 1.69
N LYS A 85 -2.59 -22.46 0.54
CA LYS A 85 -1.22 -22.41 0.02
C LYS A 85 -0.46 -21.22 0.61
N LYS A 86 0.88 -21.24 0.51
CA LYS A 86 1.70 -20.05 0.81
C LYS A 86 1.30 -18.90 -0.11
N TRP A 87 1.43 -17.67 0.38
CA TRP A 87 1.30 -16.49 -0.48
C TRP A 87 2.32 -16.52 -1.62
N PRO A 88 2.00 -15.95 -2.80
CA PRO A 88 2.96 -15.79 -3.88
C PRO A 88 4.20 -15.05 -3.39
N ALA A 89 5.38 -15.43 -3.91
CA ALA A 89 6.61 -14.72 -3.58
C ALA A 89 6.49 -13.23 -3.97
N MET A 90 7.06 -12.34 -3.14
CA MET A 90 7.09 -10.91 -3.46
C MET A 90 7.91 -10.69 -4.73
N PRO A 91 7.36 -10.04 -5.78
CA PRO A 91 8.11 -9.70 -6.97
C PRO A 91 9.36 -8.88 -6.62
N ASN A 92 10.50 -9.24 -7.23
CA ASN A 92 11.78 -8.54 -7.01
C ASN A 92 11.68 -7.04 -7.31
N LEU A 93 10.84 -6.65 -8.27
CA LEU A 93 10.56 -5.24 -8.57
C LEU A 93 9.99 -4.50 -7.35
N PHE A 94 8.94 -5.04 -6.71
CA PHE A 94 8.30 -4.41 -5.56
C PHE A 94 9.26 -4.32 -4.38
N LYS A 95 10.06 -5.37 -4.16
CA LYS A 95 11.09 -5.37 -3.12
C LYS A 95 12.14 -4.30 -3.38
N LYS A 96 12.75 -4.25 -4.56
CA LYS A 96 13.79 -3.25 -4.89
C LYS A 96 13.26 -1.82 -4.83
N LEU A 97 12.12 -1.55 -5.46
CA LEU A 97 11.47 -0.24 -5.45
C LEU A 97 11.25 0.23 -4.01
N SER A 98 10.66 -0.62 -3.18
CA SER A 98 10.35 -0.24 -1.80
C SER A 98 11.58 -0.01 -0.93
N GLN A 99 12.65 -0.79 -1.14
CA GLN A 99 13.93 -0.57 -0.47
C GLN A 99 14.60 0.74 -0.90
N GLN A 100 14.63 1.02 -2.21
CA GLN A 100 15.20 2.27 -2.75
C GLN A 100 14.49 3.50 -2.21
N VAL A 101 13.15 3.51 -2.22
CA VAL A 101 12.39 4.67 -1.72
C VAL A 101 12.53 4.81 -0.20
N ALA A 102 12.52 3.70 0.54
CA ALA A 102 12.76 3.73 1.99
C ALA A 102 14.15 4.29 2.33
N GLU A 103 15.19 3.87 1.60
CA GLU A 103 16.56 4.37 1.74
C GLU A 103 16.63 5.88 1.50
N ARG A 104 15.99 6.40 0.44
CA ARG A 104 15.90 7.85 0.17
C ARG A 104 15.18 8.63 1.27
N CYS A 105 14.34 7.97 2.06
CA CYS A 105 13.64 8.53 3.22
C CYS A 105 14.36 8.25 4.56
N ASN A 106 15.64 7.85 4.51
CA ASN A 106 16.49 7.52 5.67
C ASN A 106 16.03 6.28 6.47
N PHE A 107 15.48 5.27 5.79
CA PHE A 107 15.11 3.95 6.35
C PHE A 107 15.95 2.81 5.73
N HIS A 108 17.27 2.87 5.87
CA HIS A 108 18.23 1.93 5.25
C HIS A 108 18.05 0.45 5.65
N ALA A 109 17.45 0.18 6.82
CA ALA A 109 17.25 -1.18 7.32
C ALA A 109 15.98 -1.86 6.78
N PHE A 110 15.16 -1.17 5.98
CA PHE A 110 13.86 -1.69 5.55
C PHE A 110 14.01 -2.91 4.64
N LYS A 111 13.42 -4.03 5.08
CA LYS A 111 13.45 -5.32 4.36
C LYS A 111 12.05 -5.91 4.36
N PRO A 112 11.16 -5.47 3.44
CA PRO A 112 9.77 -5.89 3.48
C PRO A 112 9.63 -7.40 3.24
N ASN A 113 8.82 -8.04 4.07
CA ASN A 113 8.49 -9.46 4.01
C ASN A 113 6.99 -9.68 3.70
N ALA A 114 6.20 -8.60 3.64
CA ALA A 114 4.79 -8.60 3.32
C ALA A 114 4.45 -7.45 2.37
N CYS A 115 3.58 -7.70 1.39
CA CYS A 115 2.99 -6.69 0.53
C CYS A 115 1.48 -6.96 0.41
N LEU A 116 0.68 -6.04 0.95
CA LEU A 116 -0.77 -6.03 0.74
C LEU A 116 -1.05 -5.30 -0.57
N ILE A 117 -1.75 -5.97 -1.48
CA ILE A 117 -2.22 -5.39 -2.74
C ILE A 117 -3.69 -5.05 -2.56
N ASN A 118 -3.99 -3.76 -2.54
CA ASN A 118 -5.33 -3.23 -2.48
C ASN A 118 -5.83 -2.91 -3.89
N HIS A 119 -7.06 -3.30 -4.22
CA HIS A 119 -7.74 -2.93 -5.45
C HIS A 119 -9.03 -2.17 -5.14
N TYR A 120 -9.11 -0.95 -5.66
CA TYR A 120 -10.22 -0.02 -5.49
C TYR A 120 -10.93 0.18 -6.82
N GLN A 121 -12.25 0.24 -6.76
CA GLN A 121 -13.12 0.76 -7.80
C GLN A 121 -13.69 2.12 -7.40
N LYS A 122 -14.36 2.82 -8.32
CA LYS A 122 -15.06 4.09 -8.05
C LYS A 122 -15.90 4.01 -6.76
N ASN A 123 -15.83 5.06 -5.95
CA ASN A 123 -16.59 5.22 -4.71
C ASN A 123 -16.28 4.20 -3.61
N GLN A 124 -15.25 3.37 -3.76
CA GLN A 124 -14.74 2.57 -2.65
C GLN A 124 -13.80 3.41 -1.77
N GLU A 125 -13.74 3.05 -0.49
CA GLU A 125 -12.90 3.75 0.48
C GLU A 125 -12.31 2.77 1.49
N LEU A 126 -11.23 3.19 2.12
CA LEU A 126 -10.71 2.57 3.32
C LEU A 126 -10.85 3.59 4.44
N THR A 127 -11.71 3.30 5.40
CA THR A 127 -12.02 4.24 6.50
C THR A 127 -10.82 4.44 7.42
N SER A 128 -10.87 5.47 8.27
CA SER A 128 -9.76 5.81 9.18
C SER A 128 -9.34 4.61 10.06
N HIS A 129 -8.09 4.19 9.92
CA HIS A 129 -7.47 3.06 10.61
C HIS A 129 -5.98 3.31 10.87
N GLN A 130 -5.36 2.41 11.65
CA GLN A 130 -3.92 2.36 11.87
C GLN A 130 -3.39 1.02 11.39
N ASP A 131 -2.19 1.04 10.82
CA ASP A 131 -1.42 -0.18 10.57
C ASP A 131 -0.64 -0.52 11.84
N LYS A 132 -1.24 -1.39 12.67
CA LYS A 132 -0.74 -1.73 14.01
C LYS A 132 -0.68 -3.23 14.26
N ASN A 133 -0.54 -4.02 13.19
CA ASN A 133 -0.49 -5.48 13.26
C ASN A 133 0.91 -6.05 13.02
N GLU A 134 1.88 -5.18 12.73
CA GLU A 134 3.30 -5.51 12.62
C GLU A 134 3.93 -5.66 14.01
N SER A 135 4.98 -6.47 14.09
CA SER A 135 5.75 -6.70 15.32
C SER A 135 6.77 -5.59 15.63
N ASP A 136 7.29 -4.91 14.60
CA ASP A 136 8.30 -3.85 14.72
C ASP A 136 7.83 -2.54 14.07
N PHE A 137 7.48 -1.56 14.90
CA PHE A 137 7.06 -0.22 14.47
C PHE A 137 8.24 0.73 14.19
N SER A 138 9.49 0.30 14.33
CA SER A 138 10.63 1.08 13.83
C SER A 138 10.71 1.04 12.29
N GLN A 139 10.14 0.01 11.67
CA GLN A 139 10.08 -0.15 10.21
C GLN A 139 9.02 0.77 9.61
N PRO A 140 9.30 1.45 8.48
CA PRO A 140 8.33 2.28 7.80
C PRO A 140 7.26 1.42 7.09
N ILE A 141 6.26 2.11 6.56
CA ILE A 141 5.37 1.59 5.54
C ILE A 141 5.71 2.28 4.23
N VAL A 142 5.85 1.52 3.14
CA VAL A 142 6.01 2.04 1.79
C VAL A 142 4.75 1.72 0.98
N SER A 143 4.16 2.73 0.37
CA SER A 143 2.85 2.66 -0.27
C SER A 143 2.90 3.22 -1.69
N VAL A 144 2.76 2.35 -2.70
CA VAL A 144 2.78 2.72 -4.12
C VAL A 144 1.35 2.90 -4.62
N SER A 145 1.06 3.98 -5.32
CA SER A 145 -0.23 4.25 -5.96
C SER A 145 -0.15 4.00 -7.46
N LEU A 146 -1.11 3.26 -8.02
CA LEU A 146 -1.17 2.93 -9.43
C LEU A 146 -2.61 3.04 -9.96
N GLY A 147 -2.80 3.61 -11.15
CA GLY A 147 -4.08 3.81 -11.79
C GLY A 147 -4.82 5.08 -11.35
N MET A 148 -6.15 4.98 -11.20
CA MET A 148 -7.03 6.09 -10.86
C MET A 148 -6.53 6.86 -9.62
N SER A 149 -6.66 8.19 -9.64
CA SER A 149 -6.22 9.01 -8.49
C SER A 149 -7.03 8.71 -7.23
N ALA A 150 -6.47 9.00 -6.06
CA ALA A 150 -7.18 8.90 -4.79
C ALA A 150 -6.74 9.98 -3.82
N ARG A 151 -7.60 10.28 -2.84
CA ARG A 151 -7.25 11.16 -1.72
C ARG A 151 -6.85 10.31 -0.53
N PHE A 152 -5.56 10.38 -0.18
CA PHE A 152 -5.04 9.84 1.08
C PHE A 152 -5.31 10.83 2.20
N GLN A 153 -5.79 10.35 3.32
CA GLN A 153 -6.23 11.17 4.45
C GLN A 153 -5.36 10.87 5.66
N ILE A 154 -4.73 11.88 6.25
CA ILE A 154 -3.94 11.78 7.50
C ILE A 154 -4.71 12.46 8.62
N TYR A 155 -5.10 11.69 9.63
CA TYR A 155 -5.84 12.14 10.80
C TYR A 155 -4.93 12.40 12.02
N GLY A 156 -3.68 11.94 11.97
CA GLY A 156 -2.76 12.03 13.11
C GLY A 156 -3.12 11.03 14.21
N ASN A 157 -3.08 11.45 15.48
CA ASN A 157 -3.21 10.54 16.62
C ASN A 157 -4.66 10.12 16.96
N SER A 158 -5.67 10.71 16.31
CA SER A 158 -7.08 10.39 16.57
C SER A 158 -7.86 10.25 15.26
N ARG A 159 -8.66 9.19 15.15
CA ARG A 159 -9.55 8.93 14.01
C ARG A 159 -10.63 9.99 13.78
N HIS A 160 -10.88 10.84 14.78
CA HIS A 160 -11.93 11.87 14.76
C HIS A 160 -11.42 13.25 14.35
N ASN A 161 -10.10 13.42 14.18
CA ASN A 161 -9.53 14.68 13.74
C ASN A 161 -9.98 15.03 12.32
N LYS A 162 -9.92 16.32 11.97
CA LYS A 162 -10.05 16.73 10.57
C LYS A 162 -8.82 16.24 9.79
N PRO A 163 -8.98 15.44 8.73
CA PRO A 163 -7.83 14.91 8.02
C PRO A 163 -7.15 15.99 7.17
N ARG A 164 -5.83 15.90 7.07
CA ARG A 164 -5.09 16.49 5.95
C ARG A 164 -5.23 15.56 4.74
N GLU A 165 -5.62 16.10 3.60
CA GLU A 165 -5.80 15.33 2.37
C GLU A 165 -4.62 15.53 1.43
N ILE A 166 -4.16 14.43 0.83
CA ILE A 166 -3.07 14.40 -0.14
C ILE A 166 -3.62 13.65 -1.36
N GLU A 167 -3.61 14.30 -2.51
CA GLU A 167 -3.93 13.64 -3.77
C GLU A 167 -2.77 12.77 -4.20
N LEU A 168 -3.05 11.52 -4.53
CA LEU A 168 -2.12 10.53 -5.05
C LEU A 168 -2.54 10.12 -6.46
N TYR A 169 -1.57 10.10 -7.36
CA TYR A 169 -1.70 9.79 -8.76
C TYR A 169 -0.96 8.49 -9.10
N ASP A 170 -1.07 8.04 -10.35
CA ASP A 170 -0.29 6.91 -10.85
C ASP A 170 1.20 7.16 -10.66
N GLY A 171 1.90 6.16 -10.12
CA GLY A 171 3.35 6.19 -9.93
C GLY A 171 3.82 6.83 -8.63
N ASP A 172 2.94 7.47 -7.87
CA ASP A 172 3.32 8.10 -6.60
C ASP A 172 3.65 7.07 -5.52
N VAL A 173 4.70 7.33 -4.76
CA VAL A 173 5.12 6.49 -3.63
C VAL A 173 5.16 7.33 -2.36
N MET A 174 4.41 6.89 -1.35
CA MET A 174 4.48 7.45 0.00
C MET A 174 5.27 6.55 0.93
N VAL A 175 6.03 7.15 1.83
CA VAL A 175 6.69 6.46 2.95
C VAL A 175 6.32 7.16 4.24
N TRP A 176 5.93 6.40 5.26
CA TRP A 176 5.77 6.94 6.60
C TRP A 176 6.31 5.99 7.67
N GLY A 177 6.91 6.55 8.70
CA GLY A 177 7.53 5.81 9.80
C GLY A 177 7.73 6.71 11.01
N ARG A 178 8.58 6.30 11.97
CA ARG A 178 8.90 7.09 13.18
C ARG A 178 7.63 7.66 13.85
N SER A 179 7.53 8.98 14.06
CA SER A 179 6.37 9.58 14.72
C SER A 179 5.07 9.45 13.92
N ALA A 180 5.17 9.27 12.60
CA ALA A 180 4.05 9.05 11.70
C ALA A 180 3.59 7.59 11.61
N ARG A 181 4.37 6.62 12.13
CA ARG A 181 4.17 5.18 11.88
C ARG A 181 2.80 4.66 12.26
N LEU A 182 2.22 5.20 13.34
CA LEU A 182 0.93 4.80 13.89
C LEU A 182 -0.13 5.89 13.74
N MET A 183 0.01 6.80 12.79
CA MET A 183 -1.07 7.77 12.53
C MET A 183 -2.29 7.08 11.92
N TYR A 184 -3.46 7.56 12.34
CA TYR A 184 -4.71 7.25 11.68
C TYR A 184 -4.69 7.79 10.26
N HIS A 185 -5.01 6.93 9.31
CA HIS A 185 -5.08 7.28 7.90
C HIS A 185 -6.22 6.55 7.17
N GLY A 186 -6.56 7.02 5.99
CA GLY A 186 -7.64 6.47 5.16
C GLY A 186 -7.48 6.85 3.69
N VAL A 187 -8.36 6.29 2.85
CA VAL A 187 -8.32 6.52 1.40
C VAL A 187 -9.74 6.72 0.87
N LYS A 188 -9.96 7.78 0.09
CA LYS A 188 -11.23 8.05 -0.61
C LYS A 188 -11.04 8.12 -2.13
N THR A 189 -11.99 7.54 -2.86
CA THR A 189 -12.02 7.54 -4.35
C THR A 189 -13.24 8.22 -4.96
N ASN A 190 -13.99 9.00 -4.17
CA ASN A 190 -15.27 9.60 -4.59
C ASN A 190 -15.14 10.81 -5.54
N LYS A 191 -13.95 11.42 -5.64
CA LYS A 191 -13.64 12.54 -6.54
C LYS A 191 -12.39 12.24 -7.38
N SER A 192 -12.27 11.00 -7.82
CA SER A 192 -11.09 10.50 -8.51
C SER A 192 -11.08 10.84 -9.99
N VAL A 193 -9.87 11.07 -10.52
CA VAL A 193 -9.60 11.21 -11.94
C VAL A 193 -9.34 9.81 -12.53
N PRO A 194 -10.08 9.38 -13.57
CA PRO A 194 -9.82 8.11 -14.24
C PRO A 194 -8.41 8.05 -14.83
N HIS A 195 -7.80 6.86 -14.81
CA HIS A 195 -6.56 6.58 -15.54
C HIS A 195 -6.86 6.25 -17.01
N SER A 196 -5.95 6.58 -17.93
CA SER A 196 -6.07 6.27 -19.37
C SER A 196 -6.33 4.79 -19.62
N ASP A 197 -5.52 3.91 -19.01
CA ASP A 197 -5.54 2.47 -19.30
C ASP A 197 -6.41 1.64 -18.35
N LEU A 198 -6.64 2.13 -17.12
CA LEU A 198 -7.40 1.41 -16.08
C LEU A 198 -8.78 2.01 -15.80
N GLY A 199 -9.13 3.15 -16.41
CA GLY A 199 -10.35 3.86 -16.09
C GLY A 199 -10.45 4.16 -14.60
N LEU A 200 -11.55 3.74 -13.96
CA LEU A 200 -11.84 3.98 -12.55
C LEU A 200 -11.35 2.87 -11.61
N HIS A 201 -10.25 2.21 -11.97
CA HIS A 201 -9.58 1.21 -11.15
C HIS A 201 -8.26 1.75 -10.61
N ARG A 202 -7.98 1.44 -9.34
CA ARG A 202 -6.74 1.79 -8.66
C ARG A 202 -6.17 0.58 -7.95
N PHE A 203 -4.86 0.39 -8.06
CA PHE A 203 -4.11 -0.50 -7.20
C PHE A 203 -3.29 0.29 -6.18
N ASN A 204 -3.06 -0.31 -5.02
CA ASN A 204 -2.08 0.17 -4.07
C ASN A 204 -1.28 -0.99 -3.50
N LEU A 205 0.04 -0.85 -3.55
CA LEU A 205 0.98 -1.84 -3.01
C LEU A 205 1.48 -1.29 -1.68
N THR A 206 1.16 -1.95 -0.57
CA THR A 206 1.62 -1.53 0.76
C THR A 206 2.62 -2.56 1.29
N MET A 207 3.91 -2.23 1.22
CA MET A 207 5.00 -3.07 1.69
C MET A 207 5.31 -2.77 3.16
N ARG A 208 5.47 -3.83 3.94
CA ARG A 208 5.71 -3.77 5.39
C ARG A 208 6.67 -4.87 5.84
N CYS A 209 7.18 -4.72 7.07
CA CYS A 209 7.77 -5.81 7.83
C CYS A 209 6.72 -6.29 8.83
N ALA A 210 6.11 -7.45 8.55
CA ALA A 210 5.15 -8.12 9.42
C ALA A 210 5.77 -8.52 10.76
#